data_AF-A0A5P1ERJ6-F1
#
_entry.id   AF-A0A5P1ERJ6-F1
#
_cell.length_a   1.000
_cell.length_b   1.000
_cell.length_c   1.000
_cell.angle_alpha   90.00
_cell.angle_beta   90.00
_cell.angle_gamma   90.00
#
_symmetry.space_group_name_H-M   'P 1'
#
loop_
_entity.id
_entity.type
_entity.pdbx_description
1 polymer ?
#
loop_
_entity_poly.entity_id
_entity_poly.type
_entity_poly.pdbx_seq_one_letter_code
_entity_poly.pdbx_strand_id
1 'polypeptide(L)'
;MPDASPQQIKKAYYNCMKACHPDLSGDNPEITHFCMFINEVYEVLSDPVQRRVYDEIHGYALTAINPFLDDTAPRDHAFVDEFSCIGCKNCANVAPDVFNIEEDFGRARVCSQSGNPALVQEAIDTCPVDCIHWTSAAQLSLLEDEMRRVERVNVGLMLAGMGSSSDVFRMARSTWEKRQSKVLEKARVRMMKQKGSDGSWSDLWVNPKDYQNTEEEEDNERMKKAAAAARRWREYSRKGTDRPPTFKLPGTVVNKDQ
;
A
#
# COMPACT_ATOMS: atom_id res chain seq x y z
N MET A 1 12.28 0.85 -8.23
CA MET A 1 11.67 2.15 -8.56
C MET A 1 10.65 1.87 -9.65
N PRO A 2 9.48 2.49 -9.65
CA PRO A 2 8.43 2.21 -10.63
C PRO A 2 8.78 2.86 -11.98
N ASP A 3 9.80 2.33 -12.64
CA ASP A 3 10.17 2.65 -14.02
C ASP A 3 9.31 1.92 -15.05
N ALA A 4 8.28 1.22 -14.60
CA ALA A 4 7.35 0.49 -15.46
C ALA A 4 6.63 1.45 -16.41
N SER A 5 6.77 1.24 -17.71
CA SER A 5 6.01 1.97 -18.72
C SER A 5 4.53 1.58 -18.68
N PRO A 6 3.61 2.42 -19.21
CA PRO A 6 2.19 2.07 -19.32
C PRO A 6 1.97 0.74 -20.08
N GLN A 7 2.81 0.43 -21.06
CA GLN A 7 2.78 -0.83 -21.80
C GLN A 7 3.14 -2.03 -20.91
N GLN A 8 4.14 -1.88 -20.03
CA GLN A 8 4.53 -2.92 -19.08
C GLN A 8 3.44 -3.17 -18.03
N ILE A 9 2.78 -2.11 -17.54
CA ILE A 9 1.64 -2.22 -16.61
C ILE A 9 0.48 -2.95 -17.29
N LYS A 10 0.11 -2.53 -18.51
CA LYS A 10 -0.95 -3.18 -19.29
C LYS A 10 -0.63 -4.66 -19.58
N LYS A 11 0.63 -4.97 -19.90
CA LYS A 11 1.08 -6.35 -20.11
C LYS A 11 1.00 -7.18 -18.83
N ALA A 12 1.41 -6.63 -17.70
CA ALA A 12 1.32 -7.29 -16.40
C ALA A 12 -0.15 -7.58 -16.03
N TYR A 13 -1.04 -6.59 -16.20
CA TYR A 13 -2.47 -6.74 -16.00
C TYR A 13 -3.06 -7.90 -16.83
N TYR A 14 -2.82 -7.94 -18.15
CA TYR A 14 -3.33 -9.03 -18.98
C TYR A 14 -2.77 -10.39 -18.59
N ASN A 15 -1.50 -10.46 -18.15
CA ASN A 15 -0.94 -11.72 -17.68
C ASN A 15 -1.62 -12.21 -16.40
N CYS A 16 -1.90 -11.31 -15.46
CA CYS A 16 -2.67 -11.63 -14.25
C CYS A 16 -4.11 -12.04 -14.59
N MET A 17 -4.78 -11.31 -15.47
CA MET A 17 -6.15 -11.61 -15.89
C MET A 17 -6.28 -12.93 -16.66
N LYS A 18 -5.25 -13.36 -17.39
CA LYS A 18 -5.24 -14.69 -18.03
C LYS A 18 -5.28 -15.84 -17.02
N ALA A 19 -4.65 -15.68 -15.86
CA ALA A 19 -4.70 -16.67 -14.79
C ALA A 19 -6.09 -16.75 -14.11
N CYS A 20 -6.96 -15.80 -14.45
CA CYS A 20 -8.29 -15.56 -13.91
C CYS A 20 -9.41 -16.05 -14.85
N HIS A 21 -9.08 -16.67 -15.98
CA HIS A 21 -10.07 -17.07 -16.99
C HIS A 21 -10.95 -18.21 -16.48
N PRO A 22 -12.29 -18.13 -16.58
CA PRO A 22 -13.21 -19.13 -16.05
C PRO A 22 -12.90 -20.56 -16.54
N ASP A 23 -12.49 -20.71 -17.81
CA ASP A 23 -12.06 -22.01 -18.37
C ASP A 23 -10.85 -22.66 -17.67
N LEU A 24 -9.98 -21.88 -17.02
CA LEU A 24 -8.80 -22.36 -16.28
C LEU A 24 -9.05 -22.46 -14.77
N SER A 25 -10.03 -21.70 -14.28
CA SER A 25 -10.20 -21.37 -12.87
C SER A 25 -11.31 -22.19 -12.20
N GLY A 26 -12.29 -22.67 -12.98
CA GLY A 26 -13.57 -23.12 -12.43
C GLY A 26 -14.30 -21.98 -11.71
N ASP A 27 -15.55 -22.16 -11.30
CA ASP A 27 -16.32 -21.15 -10.56
C ASP A 27 -15.83 -20.96 -9.10
N ASN A 28 -14.51 -20.79 -8.91
CA ASN A 28 -13.91 -20.57 -7.62
C ASN A 28 -14.08 -19.10 -7.19
N PRO A 29 -14.77 -18.81 -6.08
CA PRO A 29 -14.97 -17.45 -5.59
C PRO A 29 -13.64 -16.74 -5.26
N GLU A 30 -12.60 -17.47 -4.87
CA GLU A 30 -11.29 -16.88 -4.58
C GLU A 30 -10.60 -16.29 -5.81
N ILE A 31 -10.78 -16.94 -6.97
CA ILE A 31 -10.21 -16.45 -8.22
C ILE A 31 -10.98 -15.20 -8.65
N THR A 32 -12.31 -15.19 -8.52
CA THR A 32 -13.14 -14.01 -8.78
C THR A 32 -12.68 -12.81 -7.96
N HIS A 33 -12.42 -12.99 -6.65
CA HIS A 33 -11.91 -11.93 -5.79
C HIS A 33 -10.53 -11.43 -6.22
N PHE A 34 -9.65 -12.33 -6.68
CA PHE A 34 -8.36 -11.93 -7.25
C PHE A 34 -8.53 -11.09 -8.53
N CYS A 35 -9.43 -11.47 -9.44
CA CYS A 35 -9.64 -10.73 -10.68
C CYS A 35 -10.20 -9.33 -10.42
N MET A 36 -11.18 -9.22 -9.50
CA MET A 36 -11.71 -7.93 -9.04
C MET A 36 -10.59 -7.04 -8.50
N PHE A 37 -9.74 -7.61 -7.66
CA PHE A 37 -8.59 -6.90 -7.11
C PHE A 37 -7.57 -6.44 -8.17
N ILE A 38 -7.25 -7.30 -9.13
CA ILE A 38 -6.35 -6.94 -10.25
C ILE A 38 -6.92 -5.79 -11.08
N ASN A 39 -8.24 -5.75 -11.29
CA ASN A 39 -8.90 -4.63 -11.97
C ASN A 39 -8.71 -3.32 -11.20
N GLU A 40 -8.91 -3.33 -9.88
CA GLU A 40 -8.78 -2.15 -9.04
C GLU A 40 -7.34 -1.62 -9.00
N VAL A 41 -6.35 -2.51 -8.90
CA VAL A 41 -4.93 -2.14 -8.98
C VAL A 41 -4.63 -1.54 -10.36
N TYR A 42 -5.18 -2.13 -11.43
CA TYR A 42 -5.01 -1.59 -12.77
C TYR A 42 -5.66 -0.22 -12.93
N GLU A 43 -6.85 0.02 -12.38
CA GLU A 43 -7.47 1.34 -12.38
C GLU A 43 -6.58 2.40 -11.72
N VAL A 44 -5.89 2.05 -10.62
CA VAL A 44 -4.96 2.96 -9.94
C VAL A 44 -3.72 3.24 -10.78
N LEU A 45 -3.15 2.21 -11.40
CA LEU A 45 -1.84 2.30 -12.06
C LEU A 45 -1.92 2.66 -13.56
N SER A 46 -3.09 2.53 -14.19
CA SER A 46 -3.29 2.80 -15.62
C SER A 46 -3.59 4.26 -15.93
N ASP A 47 -4.30 4.96 -15.03
CA ASP A 47 -4.51 6.40 -15.11
C ASP A 47 -3.21 7.14 -14.73
N PRO A 48 -2.62 7.96 -15.63
CA PRO A 48 -1.41 8.71 -15.33
C PRO A 48 -1.52 9.63 -14.10
N VAL A 49 -2.69 10.23 -13.86
CA VAL A 49 -2.89 11.17 -12.75
C VAL A 49 -2.97 10.40 -11.43
N GLN A 50 -3.81 9.36 -11.37
CA GLN A 50 -3.91 8.48 -10.20
C GLN A 50 -2.58 7.78 -9.88
N ARG A 51 -1.82 7.39 -10.91
CA ARG A 51 -0.48 6.81 -10.73
C ARG A 51 0.51 7.83 -10.17
N ARG A 52 0.43 9.10 -10.58
CA ARG A 52 1.27 10.17 -10.01
C ARG A 52 1.03 10.30 -8.51
N VAL A 53 -0.23 10.31 -8.08
CA VAL A 53 -0.60 10.35 -6.65
C VAL A 53 -0.05 9.13 -5.90
N TYR A 54 -0.18 7.93 -6.49
CA TYR A 54 0.45 6.73 -5.91
C TYR A 54 1.97 6.89 -5.77
N ASP A 55 2.66 7.38 -6.80
CA ASP A 55 4.11 7.58 -6.80
C ASP A 55 4.55 8.66 -5.80
N GLU A 56 3.76 9.70 -5.59
CA GLU A 56 3.99 10.73 -4.56
C GLU A 56 3.86 10.15 -3.15
N ILE A 57 2.75 9.48 -2.84
CA ILE A 57 2.53 8.83 -1.53
C ILE A 57 3.68 7.87 -1.19
N HIS A 58 4.13 7.08 -2.16
CA HIS A 58 5.10 6.00 -1.93
C HIS A 58 6.57 6.44 -1.99
N GLY A 59 6.86 7.74 -2.18
CA GLY A 59 8.22 8.26 -2.25
C GLY A 59 8.95 7.83 -3.52
N TYR A 60 8.21 7.79 -4.63
CA TYR A 60 8.73 7.52 -5.98
C TYR A 60 8.84 8.79 -6.84
N ALA A 61 8.12 9.85 -6.50
CA ALA A 61 8.23 11.16 -7.13
C ALA A 61 9.36 12.01 -6.51
N LEU A 62 10.05 12.80 -7.34
CA LEU A 62 11.17 13.65 -6.88
C LEU A 62 10.72 14.70 -5.85
N THR A 63 9.50 15.19 -5.98
CA THR A 63 8.87 16.20 -5.13
C THR A 63 8.04 15.60 -4.00
N ALA A 64 8.07 14.28 -3.81
CA ALA A 64 7.27 13.62 -2.79
C ALA A 64 7.58 14.16 -1.39
N ILE A 65 6.52 14.53 -0.66
CA ILE A 65 6.56 14.93 0.74
C ILE A 65 6.33 13.68 1.60
N ASN A 66 7.06 13.56 2.71
CA ASN A 66 6.90 12.44 3.63
C ASN A 66 5.57 12.55 4.38
N PRO A 67 4.60 11.62 4.18
CA PRO A 67 3.29 11.72 4.84
C PRO A 67 3.35 11.63 6.37
N PHE A 68 4.46 11.14 6.94
CA PHE A 68 4.67 11.06 8.40
C PHE A 68 5.27 12.33 9.02
N LEU A 69 5.60 13.34 8.20
CA LEU A 69 6.08 14.66 8.62
C LEU A 69 5.16 15.79 8.13
N ASP A 70 4.07 15.42 7.46
CA ASP A 70 3.08 16.33 6.92
C ASP A 70 1.86 16.36 7.83
N ASP A 71 1.56 17.53 8.37
CA ASP A 71 0.39 17.78 9.22
C ASP A 71 -0.74 18.52 8.47
N THR A 72 -0.60 18.73 7.16
CA THR A 72 -1.62 19.43 6.35
C THR A 72 -2.79 18.51 5.98
N ALA A 73 -2.54 17.23 5.76
CA ALA A 73 -3.55 16.27 5.37
C ALA A 73 -4.51 15.93 6.54
N PRO A 74 -5.82 15.79 6.29
CA PRO A 74 -6.77 15.38 7.32
C PRO A 74 -6.44 13.97 7.83
N ARG A 75 -6.59 13.77 9.14
CA ARG A 75 -6.43 12.46 9.79
C ARG A 75 -7.80 11.83 10.05
N ASP A 76 -8.47 11.44 8.97
CA ASP A 76 -9.84 10.91 8.96
C ASP A 76 -9.91 9.41 8.66
N HIS A 77 -8.76 8.71 8.62
CA HIS A 77 -8.69 7.28 8.39
C HIS A 77 -8.26 6.50 9.63
N ALA A 78 -9.04 5.50 10.01
CA ALA A 78 -8.69 4.61 11.10
C ALA A 78 -7.69 3.54 10.64
N PHE A 79 -6.70 3.29 11.49
CA PHE A 79 -5.70 2.23 11.34
C PHE A 79 -5.55 1.47 12.66
N VAL A 80 -5.39 0.15 12.59
CA VAL A 80 -5.07 -0.69 13.76
C VAL A 80 -3.65 -1.25 13.61
N ASP A 81 -2.80 -0.96 14.59
CA ASP A 81 -1.50 -1.59 14.74
C ASP A 81 -1.66 -3.02 15.30
N GLU A 82 -1.59 -4.01 14.41
CA GLU A 82 -1.72 -5.42 14.80
C GLU A 82 -0.55 -5.93 15.66
N PHE A 83 0.60 -5.24 15.70
CA PHE A 83 1.69 -5.62 16.61
C PHE A 83 1.35 -5.33 18.06
N SER A 84 0.65 -4.24 18.30
CA SER A 84 0.27 -3.81 19.65
C SER A 84 -1.10 -4.37 20.06
N CYS A 85 -1.99 -4.63 19.10
CA CYS A 85 -3.35 -5.07 19.36
C CYS A 85 -3.41 -6.41 20.10
N ILE A 86 -3.90 -6.47 21.33
CA ILE A 86 -4.04 -7.71 22.12
C ILE A 86 -5.33 -8.50 21.87
N GLY A 87 -6.14 -8.13 20.86
CA GLY A 87 -7.36 -8.88 20.53
C GLY A 87 -8.49 -8.80 21.57
N CYS A 88 -8.57 -7.71 22.34
CA CYS A 88 -9.57 -7.53 23.41
C CYS A 88 -11.03 -7.40 22.90
N LYS A 89 -11.23 -7.23 21.58
CA LYS A 89 -12.52 -7.12 20.89
C LYS A 89 -13.38 -5.89 21.20
N ASN A 90 -12.91 -4.98 22.05
CA ASN A 90 -13.69 -3.80 22.43
C ASN A 90 -14.07 -2.93 21.21
N CYS A 91 -13.10 -2.62 20.34
CA CYS A 91 -13.35 -1.84 19.11
C CYS A 91 -14.40 -2.47 18.18
N ALA A 92 -14.39 -3.80 18.03
CA ALA A 92 -15.37 -4.52 17.21
C ALA A 92 -16.77 -4.53 17.84
N ASN A 93 -16.89 -4.37 19.15
CA ASN A 93 -18.18 -4.22 19.83
C ASN A 93 -18.70 -2.78 19.73
N VAL A 94 -17.82 -1.77 19.85
CA VAL A 94 -18.17 -0.35 19.81
C VAL A 94 -18.55 0.10 18.39
N ALA A 95 -17.77 -0.30 17.39
CA ALA A 95 -17.98 0.09 16.00
C ALA A 95 -17.81 -1.14 15.06
N PRO A 96 -18.78 -2.08 15.06
CA PRO A 96 -18.73 -3.31 14.25
C PRO A 96 -18.71 -3.05 12.74
N ASP A 97 -19.23 -1.90 12.30
CA ASP A 97 -19.21 -1.50 10.88
C ASP A 97 -17.80 -1.11 10.40
N VAL A 98 -16.88 -0.79 11.32
CA VAL A 98 -15.51 -0.31 11.05
C VAL A 98 -14.49 -1.36 11.42
N PHE A 99 -14.65 -2.01 12.56
CA PHE A 99 -13.67 -2.94 13.11
C PHE A 99 -14.17 -4.38 13.11
N ASN A 100 -13.29 -5.30 12.74
CA ASN A 100 -13.51 -6.73 12.90
C ASN A 100 -12.30 -7.40 13.54
N ILE A 101 -12.53 -8.55 14.19
CA ILE A 101 -11.46 -9.41 14.69
C ILE A 101 -11.09 -10.41 13.60
N GLU A 102 -9.81 -10.44 13.28
CA GLU A 102 -9.22 -11.40 12.38
C GLU A 102 -9.10 -12.75 13.09
N GLU A 103 -9.60 -13.82 12.47
CA GLU A 103 -9.78 -15.12 13.13
C GLU A 103 -8.45 -15.89 13.32
N ASP A 104 -7.52 -15.81 12.36
CA ASP A 104 -6.27 -16.56 12.37
C ASP A 104 -5.30 -16.06 13.45
N PHE A 105 -5.23 -14.74 13.65
CA PHE A 105 -4.30 -14.09 14.56
C PHE A 105 -4.97 -13.54 15.81
N GLY A 106 -6.29 -13.37 15.82
CA GLY A 106 -7.06 -12.79 16.93
C GLY A 106 -6.91 -11.27 17.06
N ARG A 107 -6.38 -10.58 16.04
CA ARG A 107 -6.09 -9.13 16.07
C ARG A 107 -7.27 -8.34 15.52
N ALA A 108 -7.48 -7.12 16.03
CA ALA A 108 -8.44 -6.20 15.43
C ALA A 108 -7.93 -5.64 14.10
N ARG A 109 -8.85 -5.30 13.20
CA ARG A 109 -8.60 -4.69 11.90
C ARG A 109 -9.67 -3.68 11.56
N VAL A 110 -9.31 -2.72 10.71
CA VAL A 110 -10.27 -1.82 10.08
C VAL A 110 -10.74 -2.41 8.75
N CYS A 111 -12.00 -2.82 8.65
CA CYS A 111 -12.60 -3.37 7.42
C CYS A 111 -13.29 -2.29 6.58
N SER A 112 -13.70 -1.18 7.19
CA SER A 112 -14.36 -0.06 6.50
C SER A 112 -13.86 1.27 7.06
N GLN A 113 -13.78 2.28 6.21
CA GLN A 113 -13.52 3.66 6.63
C GLN A 113 -14.82 4.49 6.71
N SER A 114 -15.95 3.91 6.33
CA SER A 114 -17.23 4.62 6.15
C SER A 114 -18.15 4.51 7.37
N GLY A 115 -17.60 4.50 8.59
CA GLY A 115 -18.38 4.38 9.83
C GLY A 115 -18.62 5.71 10.54
N ASN A 116 -19.37 5.65 11.65
CA ASN A 116 -19.62 6.82 12.50
C ASN A 116 -18.31 7.25 13.21
N PRO A 117 -17.77 8.46 12.92
CA PRO A 117 -16.51 8.92 13.51
C PRO A 117 -16.53 8.99 15.03
N ALA A 118 -17.70 9.23 15.65
CA ALA A 118 -17.82 9.28 17.11
C ALA A 118 -17.61 7.90 17.74
N LEU A 119 -18.15 6.84 17.14
CA LEU A 119 -17.94 5.47 17.60
C LEU A 119 -16.51 5.00 17.35
N VAL A 120 -15.89 5.45 16.24
CA VAL A 120 -14.47 5.18 15.98
C VAL A 120 -13.59 5.86 17.04
N GLN A 121 -13.89 7.11 17.38
CA GLN A 121 -13.18 7.81 18.46
C GLN A 121 -13.36 7.11 19.80
N GLU A 122 -14.58 6.68 20.14
CA GLU A 122 -14.83 5.90 21.35
C GLU A 122 -14.02 4.60 21.37
N ALA A 123 -13.95 3.88 20.25
CA ALA A 123 -13.14 2.67 20.13
C ALA A 123 -11.64 2.94 20.32
N ILE A 124 -11.14 4.10 19.84
CA ILE A 124 -9.77 4.55 20.04
C ILE A 124 -9.52 4.83 21.53
N ASP A 125 -10.35 5.67 22.14
CA ASP A 125 -10.19 6.13 23.53
C ASP A 125 -10.31 5.00 24.56
N THR A 126 -11.03 3.94 24.21
CA THR A 126 -11.26 2.77 25.08
C THR A 126 -10.33 1.60 24.77
N CYS A 127 -9.34 1.78 23.89
CA CYS A 127 -8.38 0.73 23.56
C CYS A 127 -7.39 0.52 24.73
N PRO A 128 -7.29 -0.67 25.34
CA PRO A 128 -6.44 -0.88 26.52
C PRO A 128 -4.92 -0.84 26.25
N VAL A 129 -4.54 -0.79 24.97
CA VAL A 129 -3.13 -0.84 24.51
C VAL A 129 -2.84 0.23 23.45
N ASP A 130 -3.74 1.21 23.29
CA ASP A 130 -3.59 2.35 22.38
C ASP A 130 -3.17 1.99 20.94
N CYS A 131 -3.64 0.86 20.42
CA CYS A 131 -3.22 0.32 19.12
C CYS A 131 -4.06 0.82 17.93
N ILE A 132 -4.94 1.80 18.13
CA ILE A 132 -5.84 2.33 17.11
C ILE A 132 -5.51 3.80 16.88
N HIS A 133 -5.34 4.19 15.62
CA HIS A 133 -4.81 5.50 15.25
C HIS A 133 -5.63 6.15 14.14
N TRP A 134 -5.86 7.46 14.28
CA TRP A 134 -6.25 8.31 13.16
C TRP A 134 -5.02 8.63 12.30
N THR A 135 -5.15 8.42 11.00
CA THR A 135 -4.10 8.57 9.99
C THR A 135 -4.66 9.31 8.78
N SER A 136 -3.77 9.90 7.97
CA SER A 136 -4.18 10.39 6.65
C SER A 136 -4.29 9.24 5.65
N ALA A 137 -4.99 9.45 4.53
CA ALA A 137 -5.07 8.44 3.46
C ALA A 137 -3.68 8.00 2.96
N ALA A 138 -2.74 8.94 2.83
CA ALA A 138 -1.36 8.67 2.44
C ALA A 138 -0.60 7.83 3.48
N GLN A 139 -0.72 8.17 4.77
CA GLN A 139 -0.14 7.38 5.86
C GLN A 139 -0.73 5.97 5.89
N LEU A 140 -2.05 5.84 5.77
CA LEU A 140 -2.71 4.55 5.75
C LEU A 140 -2.18 3.67 4.60
N SER A 141 -2.06 4.21 3.38
CA SER A 141 -1.52 3.46 2.25
C SER A 141 -0.12 2.88 2.55
N LEU A 142 0.74 3.63 3.23
CA LEU A 142 2.10 3.19 3.60
C LEU A 142 2.08 2.16 4.72
N LEU A 143 1.26 2.37 5.75
CA LEU A 143 1.11 1.45 6.87
C LEU A 143 0.55 0.09 6.41
N GLU A 144 -0.42 0.09 5.50
CA GLU A 144 -1.00 -1.12 4.92
C GLU A 144 0.03 -1.91 4.07
N ASP A 145 0.86 -1.24 3.26
CA ASP A 145 1.95 -1.90 2.52
C ASP A 145 3.03 -2.46 3.44
N GLU A 146 3.34 -1.77 4.55
CA GLU A 146 4.33 -2.26 5.52
C GLU A 146 3.77 -3.47 6.28
N MET A 147 2.55 -3.36 6.84
CA MET A 147 1.89 -4.46 7.56
C MET A 147 1.74 -5.72 6.71
N ARG A 148 1.62 -5.59 5.39
CA ARG A 148 1.63 -6.76 4.50
C ARG A 148 2.92 -7.58 4.60
N ARG A 149 4.07 -6.92 4.71
CA ARG A 149 5.40 -7.54 4.59
C ARG A 149 5.87 -8.20 5.88
N VAL A 150 5.29 -7.79 7.00
CA VAL A 150 5.75 -8.23 8.32
C VAL A 150 5.00 -9.49 8.74
N GLU A 151 5.75 -10.43 9.31
CA GLU A 151 5.22 -11.65 9.88
C GLU A 151 4.37 -11.35 11.11
N ARG A 152 3.20 -11.96 11.17
CA ARG A 152 2.24 -11.80 12.26
C ARG A 152 2.39 -12.92 13.25
N VAL A 153 2.22 -12.59 14.52
CA VAL A 153 2.16 -13.57 15.60
C VAL A 153 0.76 -13.58 16.19
N ASN A 154 0.20 -14.78 16.35
CA ASN A 154 -1.09 -14.98 17.00
C ASN A 154 -1.07 -14.37 18.42
N VAL A 155 -2.19 -13.76 18.85
CA VAL A 155 -2.30 -13.12 20.17
C VAL A 155 -1.89 -14.07 21.31
N GLY A 156 -2.30 -15.34 21.26
CA GLY A 156 -1.97 -16.32 22.30
C GLY A 156 -0.47 -16.58 22.43
N LEU A 157 0.25 -16.66 21.30
CA LEU A 157 1.71 -16.81 21.28
C LEU A 157 2.41 -15.54 21.75
N MET A 158 1.91 -14.37 21.34
CA MET A 158 2.44 -13.07 21.75
C MET A 158 2.31 -12.85 23.26
N LEU A 159 1.15 -13.17 23.85
CA LEU A 159 0.95 -13.10 25.30
C LEU A 159 1.83 -14.11 26.06
N ALA A 160 2.22 -15.22 25.43
CA ALA A 160 3.20 -16.16 25.96
C ALA A 160 4.67 -15.69 25.81
N GLY A 161 4.90 -14.44 25.38
CA GLY A 161 6.24 -13.87 25.19
C GLY A 161 6.93 -14.32 23.90
N MET A 162 6.21 -14.96 22.98
CA MET A 162 6.74 -15.38 21.68
C MET A 162 6.41 -14.32 20.63
N GLY A 163 7.42 -13.81 19.94
CA GLY A 163 7.25 -12.79 18.89
C GLY A 163 8.04 -11.52 19.16
N SER A 164 8.26 -10.72 18.12
CA SER A 164 8.93 -9.43 18.22
C SER A 164 7.90 -8.32 18.04
N SER A 165 7.80 -7.40 19.01
CA SER A 165 7.05 -6.17 18.82
C SER A 165 7.82 -5.26 17.86
N SER A 166 7.13 -4.78 16.83
CA SER A 166 7.70 -3.88 15.81
C SER A 166 6.83 -2.64 15.69
N ASP A 167 7.48 -1.47 15.67
CA ASP A 167 6.80 -0.20 15.44
C ASP A 167 6.58 -0.01 13.94
N VAL A 168 5.34 -0.26 13.50
CA VAL A 168 4.93 -0.16 12.10
C VAL A 168 5.08 1.26 11.55
N PHE A 169 4.85 2.31 12.35
CA PHE A 169 5.00 3.69 11.91
C PHE A 169 6.46 4.02 11.60
N ARG A 170 7.37 3.61 12.50
CA ARG A 170 8.81 3.76 12.28
C ARG A 170 9.27 2.95 11.07
N MET A 171 8.76 1.74 10.88
CA MET A 171 9.08 0.90 9.72
C MET A 171 8.64 1.56 8.41
N ALA A 172 7.37 1.96 8.32
CA ALA A 172 6.81 2.62 7.14
C ALA A 172 7.55 3.93 6.81
N ARG A 173 7.87 4.75 7.81
CA ARG A 173 8.68 5.97 7.66
C ARG A 173 10.07 5.66 7.10
N SER A 174 10.80 4.73 7.70
CA SER A 174 12.13 4.33 7.24
C SER A 174 12.10 3.76 5.81
N THR A 175 11.07 2.95 5.50
CA THR A 175 10.88 2.39 4.15
C THR A 175 10.66 3.50 3.13
N TRP A 176 9.84 4.51 3.45
CA TRP A 176 9.61 5.68 2.61
C TRP A 176 10.90 6.48 2.40
N GLU A 177 11.64 6.81 3.47
CA GLU A 177 12.90 7.57 3.38
C GLU A 177 13.94 6.85 2.52
N LYS A 178 14.06 5.53 2.66
CA LYS A 178 14.94 4.71 1.81
C LYS A 178 14.52 4.70 0.35
N ARG A 179 13.21 4.73 0.05
CA ARG A 179 12.71 4.83 -1.33
C ARG A 179 13.08 6.19 -1.91
N GLN A 180 12.81 7.26 -1.18
CA GLN A 180 13.05 8.62 -1.65
C GLN A 180 14.54 8.93 -1.83
N SER A 181 15.40 8.46 -0.92
CA SER A 181 16.84 8.56 -1.08
C SER A 181 17.35 7.91 -2.38
N LYS A 182 16.81 6.74 -2.77
CA LYS A 182 17.16 6.07 -4.02
C LYS A 182 16.69 6.84 -5.25
N VAL A 183 15.52 7.47 -5.19
CA VAL A 183 14.97 8.29 -6.27
C VAL A 183 15.85 9.52 -6.50
N LEU A 184 16.15 10.25 -5.42
CA LEU A 184 17.02 11.43 -5.45
C LEU A 184 18.43 11.09 -5.93
N GLU A 185 19.00 9.96 -5.48
CA GLU A 185 20.32 9.52 -5.94
C GLU A 185 20.32 9.18 -7.43
N LYS A 186 19.30 8.49 -7.95
CA LYS A 186 19.20 8.24 -9.39
C LYS A 186 19.05 9.52 -10.20
N ALA A 187 18.28 10.49 -9.71
CA ALA A 187 18.17 11.80 -10.37
C ALA A 187 19.52 12.54 -10.37
N ARG A 188 20.24 12.54 -9.25
CA ARG A 188 21.59 13.09 -9.12
C ARG A 188 22.56 12.45 -10.12
N VAL A 189 22.57 11.12 -10.24
CA VAL A 189 23.41 10.39 -11.20
C VAL A 189 23.04 10.74 -12.65
N ARG A 190 21.74 10.88 -12.97
CA ARG A 190 21.29 11.30 -14.31
C ARG A 190 21.76 12.72 -14.64
N MET A 191 21.64 13.65 -13.69
CA MET A 191 22.10 15.03 -13.85
C MET A 191 23.63 15.10 -14.05
N MET A 192 24.40 14.30 -13.31
CA MET A 192 25.86 14.22 -13.48
C MET A 192 26.28 13.69 -14.86
N LYS A 193 25.54 12.73 -15.42
CA LYS A 193 25.79 12.19 -16.76
C LYS A 193 25.43 13.17 -17.88
N GLN A 194 24.43 14.02 -17.68
CA GLN A 194 24.01 15.02 -18.67
C GLN A 194 24.92 16.25 -18.71
N LYS A 195 25.73 16.51 -17.67
CA LYS A 195 26.66 17.65 -17.63
C LYS A 195 27.80 17.61 -18.69
N GLY A 196 27.82 16.61 -19.56
CA GLY A 196 28.65 16.54 -20.78
C GLY A 196 27.87 16.78 -22.09
N SER A 197 26.59 17.16 -22.02
CA SER A 197 25.70 17.46 -23.14
C SER A 197 24.87 18.70 -22.80
N ASP A 198 24.82 19.67 -23.71
CA ASP A 198 24.30 21.03 -23.51
C ASP A 198 22.75 21.07 -23.43
N GLY A 199 22.17 20.53 -22.36
CA GLY A 199 20.72 20.36 -22.17
C GLY A 199 20.08 21.36 -21.21
N SER A 200 18.97 21.97 -21.66
CA SER A 200 18.17 22.99 -20.96
C SER A 200 17.58 22.50 -19.63
N TRP A 201 17.65 23.38 -18.62
CA TRP A 201 17.29 23.14 -17.21
C TRP A 201 15.79 23.11 -16.90
N SER A 202 14.92 23.29 -17.89
CA SER A 202 13.46 23.46 -17.74
C SER A 202 12.67 22.16 -17.58
N ASP A 203 13.18 21.02 -18.08
CA ASP A 203 12.35 19.81 -18.25
C ASP A 203 12.35 18.87 -17.02
N LEU A 204 13.08 19.24 -15.97
CA LEU A 204 13.27 18.42 -14.76
C LEU A 204 12.47 18.91 -13.55
N TRP A 205 12.06 20.17 -13.57
CA TRP A 205 11.22 20.76 -12.53
C TRP A 205 9.82 20.91 -13.12
N VAL A 206 8.89 20.03 -12.75
CA VAL A 206 7.48 20.31 -12.96
C VAL A 206 7.20 21.64 -12.25
N ASN A 207 6.74 22.62 -13.02
CA ASN A 207 6.51 23.98 -12.55
C ASN A 207 5.41 23.92 -11.46
N PRO A 208 5.67 24.35 -10.20
CA PRO A 208 4.67 24.28 -9.12
C PRO A 208 3.40 25.11 -9.39
N LYS A 209 3.37 25.90 -10.46
CA LYS A 209 2.31 26.84 -10.82
C LYS A 209 1.13 26.22 -11.58
N ASP A 210 1.15 24.92 -11.86
CA ASP A 210 -0.01 24.24 -12.46
C ASP A 210 -1.08 23.84 -11.42
N TYR A 211 -0.82 24.03 -10.11
CA TYR A 211 -1.83 23.86 -9.06
C TYR A 211 -2.72 25.09 -8.98
N GLN A 212 -3.91 25.01 -9.59
CA GLN A 212 -5.03 25.89 -9.25
C GLN A 212 -6.00 25.15 -8.32
N ASN A 213 -6.42 25.85 -7.26
CA ASN A 213 -7.21 25.46 -6.08
C ASN A 213 -8.58 24.76 -6.29
N THR A 214 -8.82 24.11 -7.43
CA THR A 214 -10.00 23.27 -7.69
C THR A 214 -9.69 21.78 -7.62
N GLU A 215 -8.43 21.38 -7.42
CA GLU A 215 -7.95 19.98 -7.50
C GLU A 215 -7.77 19.27 -6.14
N GLU A 216 -7.83 19.99 -5.00
CA GLU A 216 -7.54 19.39 -3.67
C GLU A 216 -8.54 18.28 -3.27
N GLU A 217 -9.83 18.45 -3.60
CA GLU A 217 -10.85 17.43 -3.33
C GLU A 217 -10.65 16.20 -4.21
N GLU A 218 -10.31 16.40 -5.49
CA GLU A 218 -10.01 15.32 -6.43
C GLU A 218 -8.74 14.57 -6.02
N ASP A 219 -7.69 15.27 -5.63
CA ASP A 219 -6.45 14.66 -5.15
C ASP A 219 -6.67 13.87 -3.87
N ASN A 220 -7.47 14.39 -2.93
CA ASN A 220 -7.86 13.65 -1.74
C ASN A 220 -8.64 12.37 -2.08
N GLU A 221 -9.56 12.41 -3.03
CA GLU A 221 -10.27 11.22 -3.51
C GLU A 221 -9.31 10.20 -4.14
N ARG A 222 -8.32 10.66 -4.92
CA ARG A 222 -7.27 9.81 -5.49
C ARG A 222 -6.40 9.18 -4.40
N MET A 223 -6.04 9.92 -3.36
CA MET A 223 -5.30 9.38 -2.21
C MET A 223 -6.12 8.30 -1.49
N LYS A 224 -7.43 8.54 -1.28
CA LYS A 224 -8.36 7.56 -0.71
C LYS A 224 -8.43 6.29 -1.57
N LYS A 225 -8.46 6.43 -2.90
CA LYS A 225 -8.42 5.29 -3.84
C LYS A 225 -7.12 4.50 -3.73
N ALA A 226 -5.97 5.17 -3.63
CA ALA A 226 -4.68 4.52 -3.42
C ALA A 226 -4.62 3.76 -2.08
N ALA A 227 -5.12 4.37 -1.00
CA ALA A 227 -5.19 3.73 0.32
C ALA A 227 -6.14 2.52 0.32
N ALA A 228 -7.28 2.60 -0.34
CA ALA A 228 -8.22 1.48 -0.49
C ALA A 228 -7.59 0.32 -1.27
N ALA A 229 -6.86 0.60 -2.35
CA ALA A 229 -6.13 -0.42 -3.10
C ALA A 229 -5.03 -1.08 -2.25
N ALA A 230 -4.30 -0.32 -1.44
CA ALA A 230 -3.29 -0.84 -0.52
C ALA A 230 -3.90 -1.78 0.55
N ARG A 231 -5.04 -1.42 1.15
CA ARG A 231 -5.78 -2.28 2.09
C ARG A 231 -6.17 -3.62 1.47
N ARG A 232 -6.82 -3.59 0.30
CA ARG A 232 -7.18 -4.83 -0.42
C ARG A 232 -5.95 -5.65 -0.79
N TRP A 233 -4.83 -5.00 -1.12
CA TRP A 233 -3.58 -5.68 -1.43
C TRP A 233 -3.00 -6.42 -0.23
N ARG A 234 -3.11 -5.85 0.98
CA ARG A 234 -2.78 -6.55 2.23
C ARG A 234 -3.72 -7.74 2.47
N GLU A 235 -5.02 -7.59 2.25
CA GLU A 235 -5.99 -8.68 2.40
C GLU A 235 -5.74 -9.84 1.44
N TYR A 236 -5.33 -9.55 0.21
CA TYR A 236 -5.01 -10.57 -0.78
C TYR A 236 -3.74 -11.34 -0.42
N SER A 237 -2.64 -10.63 -0.11
CA SER A 237 -1.35 -11.23 0.30
C SER A 237 -1.48 -12.16 1.51
N ARG A 238 -2.43 -11.90 2.43
CA ARG A 238 -2.75 -12.77 3.56
C ARG A 238 -3.05 -14.22 3.16
N LYS A 239 -3.70 -14.46 2.01
CA LYS A 239 -4.08 -15.82 1.57
C LYS A 239 -2.88 -16.66 1.10
N GLY A 240 -1.64 -16.17 1.23
CA GLY A 240 -0.43 -16.85 0.77
C GLY A 240 -0.29 -16.86 -0.75
N THR A 241 -1.08 -16.06 -1.44
CA THR A 241 -1.14 -15.93 -2.91
C THR A 241 0.02 -15.09 -3.49
N ASP A 242 0.78 -14.41 -2.63
CA ASP A 242 1.98 -13.67 -2.98
C ASP A 242 3.27 -14.46 -2.72
N ARG A 243 3.17 -15.72 -2.24
CA ARG A 243 4.32 -16.63 -2.25
C ARG A 243 4.80 -16.76 -3.70
N PRO A 244 6.08 -16.51 -3.99
CA PRO A 244 6.60 -16.74 -5.33
C PRO A 244 6.26 -18.19 -5.71
N PRO A 245 5.76 -18.45 -6.95
CA PRO A 245 5.40 -19.79 -7.36
C PRO A 245 6.58 -20.73 -7.06
N THR A 246 6.32 -21.79 -6.30
CA THR A 246 7.33 -22.83 -5.97
C THR A 246 7.83 -23.54 -7.23
N PHE A 247 7.08 -23.42 -8.33
CA PHE A 247 7.48 -23.86 -9.65
C PHE A 247 8.44 -22.85 -10.28
N LYS A 248 9.75 -23.14 -10.21
CA LYS A 248 10.71 -22.54 -11.13
C LYS A 248 10.31 -22.97 -12.54
N LEU A 249 10.04 -22.01 -13.42
CA LEU A 249 9.95 -22.27 -14.86
C LEU A 249 11.22 -23.05 -15.25
N PRO A 250 11.12 -24.17 -16.00
CA PRO A 250 12.31 -24.85 -16.49
C PRO A 250 13.13 -23.82 -17.27
N GLY A 251 14.35 -23.58 -16.78
CA GLY A 251 15.26 -22.63 -17.40
C GLY A 251 15.40 -23.00 -18.87
N THR A 252 15.38 -21.99 -19.73
CA THR A 252 15.65 -22.13 -21.16
C THR A 252 16.86 -23.04 -21.33
N VAL A 253 16.63 -24.23 -21.88
CA VAL A 253 17.69 -25.12 -22.32
C VAL A 253 18.51 -24.31 -23.31
N VAL A 254 19.70 -23.91 -22.89
CA VAL A 254 20.72 -23.43 -23.81
C VAL A 254 21.04 -24.64 -24.67
N ASN A 255 20.52 -24.65 -25.90
CA ASN A 255 20.97 -25.58 -26.93
C ASN A 255 22.47 -25.38 -27.08
N LYS A 256 23.23 -26.36 -26.61
CA LYS A 256 24.59 -26.58 -27.07
C LYS A 256 24.49 -27.32 -28.40
N ASP A 257 24.56 -26.57 -29.48
CA ASP A 257 24.91 -27.08 -30.80
C ASP A 257 26.09 -26.26 -31.33
N GLN A 258 27.30 -26.71 -30.97
CA GLN A 258 28.50 -26.94 -31.79
C GLN A 258 29.77 -26.97 -30.93
#